data_AF-A0A1K2E7L3-F1
#
_entry.id   AF-A0A1K2E7L3-F1
#
_cell.length_a   1.000
_cell.length_b   1.000
_cell.length_c   1.000
_cell.angle_alpha   90.00
_cell.angle_beta   90.00
_cell.angle_gamma   90.00
#
_symmetry.space_group_name_H-M   'P 1'
#
loop_
_entity.id
_entity.type
_entity.pdbx_description
1 polymer ?
#
loop_
_entity_poly.entity_id
_entity_poly.type
_entity_poly.pdbx_seq_one_letter_code
_entity_poly.pdbx_strand_id
1 'polypeptide(L)'
;MVGVGLEKRGLFSEGATYEDGVLAQTGRRTTRLGMEPFDIRTEQGRRGWRDTLLAIEERVILANKYPGMLADDLSDYLFARSTGHIGSLMTLINRSCQRAVRVGVERLERELLDQVKNDAASDEARRELQLAFETSKLTSLPKLQRCKAS
;
A
#
# COMPACT_ATOMS: atom_id res chain seq x y z
N MET A 1 5.30 3.53 -33.41
CA MET A 1 6.59 2.88 -33.72
C MET A 1 7.65 3.80 -33.12
N VAL A 2 8.25 3.53 -31.96
CA VAL A 2 9.32 2.57 -31.59
C VAL A 2 9.34 2.58 -30.04
N GLY A 3 9.60 1.52 -29.27
CA GLY A 3 10.04 0.16 -29.56
C GLY A 3 9.81 -0.73 -28.34
N VAL A 4 9.45 -1.97 -28.64
CA VAL A 4 9.29 -3.13 -27.75
C VAL A 4 10.62 -3.85 -27.60
N GLY A 5 10.90 -4.40 -26.41
CA GLY A 5 11.91 -5.44 -26.19
C GLY A 5 13.29 -4.95 -25.74
N LEU A 6 13.47 -4.75 -24.43
CA LEU A 6 14.79 -4.75 -23.78
C LEU A 6 14.86 -5.90 -22.76
N GLU A 7 14.49 -7.10 -23.20
CA GLU A 7 14.73 -8.35 -22.46
C GLU A 7 16.04 -9.05 -22.94
N LYS A 8 16.93 -8.31 -23.61
CA LYS A 8 18.21 -8.84 -24.14
C LYS A 8 19.37 -7.84 -24.10
N ARG A 9 19.60 -7.18 -22.97
CA ARG A 9 20.96 -6.71 -22.63
C ARG A 9 21.21 -6.92 -21.15
N GLY A 10 22.17 -7.78 -20.84
CA GLY A 10 22.67 -8.01 -19.49
C GLY A 10 23.19 -6.72 -18.89
N LEU A 11 22.35 -6.09 -18.08
CA LEU A 11 22.70 -4.97 -17.21
C LEU A 11 22.93 -5.42 -15.76
N PHE A 12 23.05 -6.73 -15.54
CA PHE A 12 23.49 -7.31 -14.28
C PHE A 12 24.74 -8.16 -14.50
N SER A 13 25.87 -7.50 -14.73
CA SER A 13 27.19 -8.04 -14.40
C SER A 13 28.21 -6.91 -14.31
N GLU A 14 28.60 -6.62 -13.06
CA GLU A 14 29.85 -5.99 -12.61
C GLU A 14 30.22 -4.58 -13.09
N GLY A 15 30.26 -3.66 -12.12
CA GLY A 15 30.84 -2.34 -12.29
C GLY A 15 30.55 -1.46 -11.08
N ALA A 16 31.28 -1.68 -9.98
CA ALA A 16 31.34 -0.73 -8.89
C ALA A 16 31.69 0.68 -9.40
N THR A 17 31.19 1.72 -8.71
CA THR A 17 31.59 3.13 -8.80
C THR A 17 31.13 3.96 -10.02
N TYR A 18 29.83 4.31 -10.13
CA TYR A 18 29.41 5.57 -10.77
C TYR A 18 28.00 6.08 -10.37
N GLU A 19 27.54 5.90 -9.13
CA GLU A 19 26.23 6.43 -8.70
C GLU A 19 26.30 7.54 -7.63
N ASP A 20 27.49 7.85 -7.10
CA ASP A 20 27.62 8.85 -6.01
C ASP A 20 27.53 10.32 -6.48
N GLY A 21 27.97 10.61 -7.71
CA GLY A 21 28.12 12.00 -8.18
C GLY A 21 26.80 12.74 -8.43
N VAL A 22 25.78 12.04 -8.93
CA VAL A 22 24.49 12.67 -9.31
C VAL A 22 23.52 12.73 -8.12
N LEU A 23 23.65 11.83 -7.14
CA LEU A 23 22.86 11.85 -5.90
C LEU A 23 23.29 13.00 -4.95
N ALA A 24 24.56 13.39 -4.97
CA ALA A 24 25.10 14.40 -4.05
C ALA A 24 24.60 15.83 -4.28
N GLN A 25 24.21 16.19 -5.51
CA GLN A 25 23.75 17.56 -5.82
C GLN A 25 22.30 17.81 -5.40
N THR A 26 21.44 16.79 -5.51
CA THR A 26 20.02 16.88 -5.12
C THR A 26 19.83 16.63 -3.61
N GLY A 27 20.67 15.78 -2.99
CA GLY A 27 20.59 15.52 -1.54
C GLY A 27 20.97 16.71 -0.66
N ARG A 28 21.83 17.62 -1.14
CA ARG A 28 22.23 18.83 -0.38
C ARG A 28 21.16 19.94 -0.35
N ARG A 29 20.17 19.90 -1.24
CA ARG A 29 19.09 20.92 -1.33
C ARG A 29 17.77 20.43 -0.74
N THR A 30 17.66 19.17 -0.36
CA THR A 30 16.41 18.56 0.09
C THR A 30 16.67 17.68 1.31
N THR A 31 16.16 18.09 2.48
CA THR A 31 16.07 17.19 3.63
C THR A 31 15.10 16.07 3.28
N ARG A 32 15.60 14.84 3.16
CA ARG A 32 14.75 13.65 2.98
C ARG A 32 13.99 13.43 4.29
N LEU A 33 12.84 14.07 4.43
CA LEU A 33 11.83 13.67 5.41
C LEU A 33 11.24 12.35 4.90
N GLY A 34 11.90 11.24 5.24
CA GLY A 34 11.35 9.91 5.02
C GLY A 34 10.08 9.79 5.85
N MET A 35 8.95 9.59 5.19
CA MET A 35 7.77 9.09 5.90
C MET A 35 7.98 7.60 6.12
N GLU A 36 8.15 7.21 7.37
CA GLU A 36 8.28 5.81 7.73
C GLU A 36 6.99 5.05 7.37
N PRO A 37 7.08 3.79 6.90
CA PRO A 37 5.90 2.96 6.70
C PRO A 37 5.10 2.81 7.99
N PHE A 38 3.79 2.64 7.86
CA PHE A 38 2.96 2.27 9.00
C PHE A 38 3.43 0.92 9.57
N ASP A 39 3.52 0.87 10.90
CA ASP A 39 3.77 -0.36 11.64
C ASP A 39 2.44 -0.93 12.15
N ILE A 40 2.31 -2.25 12.18
CA ILE A 40 1.17 -2.96 12.77
C ILE A 40 1.58 -3.94 13.87
N ARG A 41 2.88 -3.99 14.19
CA ARG A 41 3.41 -4.80 15.31
C ARG A 41 3.05 -4.18 16.66
N THR A 42 2.86 -2.87 16.70
CA THR A 42 2.42 -2.14 17.88
C THR A 42 0.93 -1.78 17.81
N GLU A 43 0.28 -1.70 18.97
CA GLU A 43 -1.11 -1.24 19.06
C GLU A 43 -1.28 0.20 18.57
N GLN A 44 -0.31 1.07 18.85
CA GLN A 44 -0.31 2.45 18.38
C GLN A 44 -0.21 2.50 16.85
N GLY A 45 0.66 1.69 16.26
CA GLY A 45 0.78 1.56 14.82
C GLY A 45 -0.51 1.09 14.15
N ARG A 46 -1.16 0.05 14.70
CA ARG A 46 -2.48 -0.43 14.22
C ARG A 46 -3.57 0.64 14.27
N ARG A 47 -3.57 1.47 15.31
CA ARG A 47 -4.49 2.64 15.36
C ARG A 47 -4.17 3.67 14.28
N GLY A 48 -2.91 4.06 14.12
CA GLY A 48 -2.51 5.02 13.08
C GLY A 48 -2.83 4.52 11.67
N TRP A 49 -2.65 3.21 11.42
CA TRP A 49 -3.06 2.56 10.19
C TRP A 49 -4.57 2.62 9.98
N ARG A 50 -5.36 2.25 10.99
CA ARG A 50 -6.83 2.32 10.94
C ARG A 50 -7.33 3.75 10.68
N ASP A 51 -6.81 4.73 11.42
CA ASP A 51 -7.22 6.13 11.30
C ASP A 51 -6.96 6.67 9.89
N THR A 52 -5.84 6.24 9.29
CA THR A 52 -5.52 6.55 7.89
C THR A 52 -6.53 5.92 6.94
N LEU A 53 -6.89 4.64 7.12
CA LEU A 53 -7.89 3.98 6.29
C LEU A 53 -9.28 4.61 6.41
N LEU A 54 -9.69 5.00 7.62
CA LEU A 54 -10.94 5.73 7.85
C LEU A 54 -10.95 7.08 7.13
N ALA A 55 -9.87 7.84 7.25
CA ALA A 55 -9.74 9.13 6.56
C ALA A 55 -9.78 8.98 5.03
N ILE A 56 -9.22 7.89 4.49
CA ILE A 56 -9.29 7.61 3.05
C ILE A 56 -10.71 7.19 2.65
N GLU A 57 -11.37 6.32 3.42
CA GLU A 57 -12.73 5.83 3.16
C GLU A 57 -13.77 6.95 3.08
N GLU A 58 -13.63 7.97 3.94
CA GLU A 58 -14.46 9.18 3.89
C GLU A 58 -14.34 9.90 2.54
N ARG A 59 -13.12 9.95 1.98
CA ARG A 59 -12.79 10.69 0.75
C ARG A 59 -13.06 9.89 -0.53
N VAL A 60 -13.17 8.57 -0.44
CA VAL A 60 -13.56 7.74 -1.58
C VAL A 60 -15.00 8.07 -1.98
N ILE A 61 -15.21 8.35 -3.26
CA ILE A 61 -16.53 8.62 -3.84
C ILE A 61 -16.86 7.46 -4.77
N LEU A 62 -17.47 6.41 -4.21
CA LEU A 62 -18.03 5.28 -4.95
C LEU A 62 -19.46 5.06 -4.45
N ALA A 63 -20.41 4.85 -5.36
CA ALA A 63 -21.83 4.79 -5.02
C ALA A 63 -22.19 3.66 -4.03
N ASN A 64 -21.50 2.52 -4.10
CA ASN A 64 -21.74 1.35 -3.25
C ASN A 64 -20.72 1.23 -2.11
N LYS A 65 -20.04 2.33 -1.72
CA LYS A 65 -19.17 2.31 -0.54
C LYS A 65 -20.00 2.15 0.73
N TYR A 66 -19.38 1.55 1.74
CA TYR A 66 -19.99 1.38 3.06
C TYR A 66 -18.95 1.60 4.17
N PRO A 67 -19.37 2.00 5.38
CA PRO A 67 -18.46 2.15 6.51
C PRO A 67 -17.75 0.84 6.84
N GLY A 68 -16.42 0.89 6.99
CA GLY A 68 -15.59 -0.27 7.31
C GLY A 68 -15.08 -1.05 6.09
N MET A 69 -15.49 -0.69 4.88
CA MET A 69 -15.00 -1.30 3.63
C MET A 69 -13.46 -1.34 3.57
N LEU A 70 -12.80 -0.23 3.88
CA LEU A 70 -11.35 -0.14 3.92
C LEU A 70 -10.80 -0.48 5.30
N ALA A 71 -11.36 0.15 6.34
CA ALA A 71 -10.79 0.13 7.69
C ALA A 71 -10.99 -1.19 8.44
N ASP A 72 -11.97 -2.00 8.04
CA ASP A 72 -12.29 -3.29 8.67
C ASP A 72 -12.02 -4.44 7.69
N ASP A 73 -12.75 -4.50 6.57
CA ASP A 73 -12.77 -5.68 5.70
C ASP A 73 -11.47 -5.86 4.90
N LEU A 74 -10.91 -4.75 4.41
CA LEU A 74 -9.74 -4.73 3.55
C LEU A 74 -8.44 -4.34 4.27
N SER A 75 -8.49 -4.06 5.57
CA SER A 75 -7.35 -3.48 6.31
C SER A 75 -6.06 -4.31 6.20
N ASP A 76 -6.14 -5.62 6.50
CA ASP A 76 -4.99 -6.54 6.42
C ASP A 76 -4.47 -6.70 4.99
N TYR A 77 -5.40 -6.75 4.03
CA TYR A 77 -5.08 -6.90 2.62
C TYR A 77 -4.38 -5.66 2.07
N LEU A 78 -4.90 -4.46 2.36
CA LEU A 78 -4.29 -3.19 1.97
C LEU A 78 -2.90 -3.02 2.60
N PHE A 79 -2.71 -3.48 3.84
CA PHE A 79 -1.40 -3.48 4.46
C PHE A 79 -0.44 -4.42 3.73
N ALA A 80 -0.84 -5.67 3.45
CA ALA A 80 -0.03 -6.61 2.68
C ALA A 80 0.34 -6.09 1.28
N ARG A 81 -0.58 -5.37 0.62
CA ARG A 81 -0.40 -4.82 -0.73
C ARG A 81 0.45 -3.56 -0.81
N SER A 82 0.58 -2.84 0.30
CA SER A 82 1.32 -1.58 0.38
C SER A 82 2.56 -1.67 1.26
N THR A 83 2.74 -2.77 1.97
CA THR A 83 3.77 -2.96 3.00
C THR A 83 3.85 -1.79 3.98
N GLY A 84 2.70 -1.18 4.30
CA GLY A 84 2.58 0.01 5.15
C GLY A 84 2.99 1.34 4.50
N HIS A 85 3.38 1.38 3.22
CA HIS A 85 3.79 2.61 2.55
C HIS A 85 2.58 3.39 2.03
N ILE A 86 2.41 4.64 2.50
CA ILE A 86 1.27 5.49 2.11
C ILE A 86 1.20 5.74 0.60
N GLY A 87 2.35 5.88 -0.07
CA GLY A 87 2.40 6.12 -1.52
C GLY A 87 1.87 4.95 -2.33
N SER A 88 2.29 3.73 -1.96
CA SER A 88 1.81 2.47 -2.53
C SER A 88 0.34 2.23 -2.22
N LEU A 89 -0.12 2.57 -1.00
CA LEU A 89 -1.52 2.50 -0.61
C LEU A 89 -2.41 3.42 -1.47
N MET A 90 -2.06 4.71 -1.56
CA MET A 90 -2.82 5.69 -2.33
C MET A 90 -2.84 5.34 -3.82
N THR A 91 -1.74 4.84 -4.36
CA THR A 91 -1.66 4.37 -5.75
C THR A 91 -2.63 3.23 -6.00
N LEU A 92 -2.65 2.23 -5.11
CA LEU A 92 -3.56 1.09 -5.21
C LEU A 92 -5.02 1.53 -5.13
N ILE A 93 -5.38 2.36 -4.15
CA ILE A 93 -6.76 2.83 -3.93
C ILE A 93 -7.23 3.62 -5.14
N ASN A 94 -6.46 4.60 -5.61
CA ASN A 94 -6.86 5.44 -6.74
C ASN A 94 -7.10 4.63 -8.02
N ARG A 95 -6.18 3.72 -8.36
CA ARG A 95 -6.34 2.83 -9.52
C ARG A 95 -7.54 1.90 -9.38
N SER A 96 -7.79 1.41 -8.18
CA SER A 96 -8.91 0.52 -7.91
C SER A 96 -10.24 1.25 -7.99
N CYS A 97 -10.34 2.47 -7.46
CA CYS A 97 -11.53 3.32 -7.63
C CYS A 97 -11.83 3.59 -9.11
N GLN A 98 -10.82 3.96 -9.90
CA GLN A 98 -10.98 4.14 -11.35
C GLN A 98 -11.52 2.86 -12.04
N ARG A 99 -11.03 1.69 -11.63
CA ARG A 99 -11.52 0.41 -12.14
C ARG A 99 -12.96 0.14 -11.69
N ALA A 100 -13.27 0.34 -10.41
CA ALA A 100 -14.60 0.12 -9.83
C ALA A 100 -15.69 0.90 -10.56
N VAL A 101 -15.40 2.17 -10.89
CA VAL A 101 -16.29 3.01 -11.70
C VAL A 101 -16.42 2.46 -13.11
N ARG A 102 -15.32 2.09 -13.76
CA ARG A 102 -15.33 1.56 -15.14
C ARG A 102 -16.12 0.26 -15.28
N VAL A 103 -16.11 -0.61 -14.27
CA VAL A 103 -16.86 -1.87 -14.28
C VAL A 103 -18.28 -1.74 -13.70
N GLY A 104 -18.64 -0.56 -13.17
CA GLY A 104 -19.96 -0.30 -12.58
C GLY A 104 -20.20 -0.94 -11.21
N VAL A 105 -19.21 -1.59 -10.62
CA VAL A 105 -19.31 -2.21 -9.28
C VAL A 105 -19.37 -1.14 -8.20
N GLU A 106 -18.62 -0.05 -8.37
CA GLU A 106 -18.60 1.11 -7.46
C GLU A 106 -18.43 0.75 -5.97
N ARG A 107 -17.64 -0.28 -5.70
CA ARG A 107 -17.13 -0.66 -4.37
C ARG A 107 -15.74 -1.28 -4.51
N LEU A 108 -14.97 -1.29 -3.44
CA LEU A 108 -13.65 -1.91 -3.40
C LEU A 108 -13.72 -3.26 -2.72
N GLU A 109 -13.23 -4.29 -3.40
CA GLU A 109 -13.17 -5.67 -2.92
C GLU A 109 -11.84 -6.30 -3.34
N ARG A 110 -11.44 -7.39 -2.66
CA ARG A 110 -10.15 -8.06 -2.93
C ARG A 110 -10.01 -8.45 -4.40
N GLU A 111 -11.05 -9.02 -5.01
CA GLU A 111 -11.05 -9.44 -6.41
C GLU A 111 -10.76 -8.28 -7.38
N LEU A 112 -11.28 -7.08 -7.09
CA LEU A 112 -11.02 -5.89 -7.89
C LEU A 112 -9.59 -5.40 -7.68
N LEU A 113 -9.12 -5.40 -6.42
CA LEU A 113 -7.78 -4.97 -6.05
C LEU A 113 -6.69 -5.90 -6.61
N ASP A 114 -6.95 -7.20 -6.70
CA ASP A 114 -6.01 -8.18 -7.28
C ASP A 114 -5.76 -7.93 -8.78
N GLN A 115 -6.68 -7.25 -9.46
CA GLN A 115 -6.53 -6.87 -10.87
C GLN A 115 -5.70 -5.59 -11.06
N VAL A 116 -5.31 -4.91 -9.97
CA VAL A 116 -4.54 -3.68 -9.99
C VAL A 116 -3.11 -3.97 -9.57
N LYS A 117 -2.13 -3.67 -10.43
CA LYS A 117 -0.70 -3.75 -10.09
C LYS A 117 -0.29 -2.60 -9.18
N ASN A 118 0.58 -2.87 -8.20
CA ASN A 118 1.22 -1.83 -7.39
C ASN A 118 2.66 -1.59 -7.89
N ASP A 119 3.56 -1.14 -7.01
CA ASP A 119 4.99 -1.10 -7.28
C ASP A 119 5.66 -2.48 -7.04
N ALA A 120 6.78 -2.71 -7.74
CA ALA A 120 7.48 -3.99 -7.72
C ALA A 120 8.04 -4.35 -6.33
N ALA A 121 8.39 -3.35 -5.51
CA ALA A 121 8.92 -3.57 -4.17
C ALA A 121 7.83 -4.09 -3.21
N SER A 122 6.64 -3.50 -3.25
CA SER A 122 5.48 -4.01 -2.52
C SER A 122 5.00 -5.37 -3.02
N ASP A 123 5.05 -5.63 -4.33
CA ASP A 123 4.60 -6.92 -4.89
C ASP A 123 5.51 -8.11 -4.47
N GLU A 124 6.83 -7.90 -4.32
CA GLU A 124 7.77 -8.93 -3.86
C GLU A 124 7.57 -9.25 -2.35
N ALA A 125 7.49 -8.22 -1.51
CA ALA A 125 7.34 -8.36 -0.06
C ALA A 125 5.93 -8.80 0.39
N ARG A 126 4.95 -8.80 -0.52
CA ARG A 126 3.54 -9.17 -0.24
C ARG A 126 3.39 -10.60 0.26
N ARG A 127 4.16 -11.57 -0.27
CA ARG A 127 3.87 -13.02 -0.06
C ARG A 127 3.97 -13.43 1.40
N GLU A 128 5.02 -12.99 2.09
CA GLU A 128 5.24 -13.34 3.50
C GLU A 128 4.19 -12.70 4.40
N LEU A 129 3.85 -11.43 4.16
CA LEU A 129 2.81 -10.72 4.91
C LEU A 129 1.44 -11.36 4.70
N GLN A 130 1.10 -11.71 3.45
CA GLN A 130 -0.17 -12.33 3.13
C GLN A 130 -0.34 -13.68 3.85
N LEU A 131 0.69 -14.52 3.86
CA LEU A 131 0.68 -15.77 4.62
C LEU A 131 0.54 -15.53 6.13
N ALA A 132 1.19 -14.49 6.67
CA ALA A 132 1.08 -14.14 8.09
C ALA A 132 -0.34 -13.70 8.48
N PHE A 133 -1.03 -12.95 7.62
CA PHE A 133 -2.43 -12.57 7.81
C PHE A 133 -3.39 -13.77 7.64
N GLU A 134 -3.21 -14.57 6.59
CA GLU A 134 -4.03 -15.76 6.32
C GLU A 134 -3.94 -16.78 7.46
N THR A 135 -2.76 -16.94 8.05
CA THR A 135 -2.54 -17.81 9.23
C THR A 135 -2.93 -17.16 10.56
N SER A 136 -3.51 -15.94 10.54
CA SER A 136 -3.87 -15.16 11.73
C SER A 136 -2.72 -14.91 12.72
N LYS A 137 -1.46 -15.02 12.26
CA LYS A 137 -0.26 -14.73 13.06
C LYS A 137 0.00 -13.23 13.17
N LEU A 138 -0.58 -12.45 12.25
CA LEU A 138 -0.50 -11.00 12.20
C LEU A 138 -1.89 -10.43 11.91
N THR A 139 -2.18 -9.24 12.43
CA THR A 139 -3.37 -8.46 12.06
C THR A 139 -3.05 -6.98 12.15
N SER A 140 -3.62 -6.20 11.25
CA SER A 140 -3.57 -4.74 11.24
C SER A 140 -4.70 -4.10 12.05
N LEU A 141 -5.71 -4.89 12.44
CA LEU A 141 -6.85 -4.40 13.21
C LEU A 141 -6.43 -4.09 14.66
N PRO A 142 -6.70 -2.88 15.18
CA PRO A 142 -6.42 -2.56 16.58
C PRO A 142 -7.34 -3.36 17.52
N LYS A 143 -6.95 -3.48 18.79
CA LYS A 143 -7.81 -4.10 19.79
C LYS A 143 -9.04 -3.22 20.00
N LEU A 144 -10.23 -3.83 20.01
CA LEU A 144 -11.48 -3.16 20.39
C LEU A 144 -11.28 -2.50 21.77
N GLN A 145 -11.26 -1.17 21.81
CA GLN A 145 -11.35 -0.47 23.08
C GLN A 145 -12.75 -0.71 23.63
N ARG A 146 -12.85 -1.51 24.70
CA ARG A 146 -14.07 -1.53 25.52
C ARG A 146 -14.19 -0.14 26.11
N CYS A 147 -15.11 0.68 25.59
CA CYS A 147 -15.51 1.92 26.24
C CYS A 147 -15.92 1.56 27.67
N LYS A 148 -15.14 1.98 28.67
CA LYS A 148 -15.65 2.07 30.04
C LYS A 148 -16.66 3.21 29.99
N ALA A 149 -17.95 2.87 30.12
CA ALA A 149 -18.95 3.86 30.47
C ALA A 149 -18.51 4.51 31.78
N SER A 150 -18.32 5.84 31.76
CA SER A 150 -18.19 6.70 32.94
C SER A 150 -19.40 7.59 32.99
#